data_AF-A0A1C5ZBJ8-F1
#
_entry.id   AF-A0A1C5ZBJ8-F1
#
_cell.length_a   1.000
_cell.length_b   1.000
_cell.length_c   1.000
_cell.angle_alpha   90.00
_cell.angle_beta   90.00
_cell.angle_gamma   90.00
#
_symmetry.space_group_name_H-M   'P 1'
#
loop_
_entity.id
_entity.type
_entity.pdbx_description
1 polymer ?
#
loop_
_entity_poly.entity_id
_entity_poly.type
_entity_poly.pdbx_seq_one_letter_code
_entity_poly.pdbx_strand_id
1 'polypeptide(L)' 'MYTILQEEKNIEGVVKTTYGIKCEEMAVNDVSPNKKEVTELIGRLNKYELSPCHLQDVIEDFI' A
#
# COMPACT_ATOMS: atom_id res chain seq x y z
N MET A 1 5.18 9.69 -7.78
CA MET A 1 3.86 9.78 -7.10
C MET A 1 3.40 8.39 -6.72
N TYR A 2 2.87 8.20 -5.50
CA TYR A 2 2.34 6.93 -5.02
C TYR A 2 0.92 6.67 -5.54
N THR A 3 0.64 5.42 -5.87
CA THR A 3 -0.65 4.93 -6.37
C THR A 3 -1.00 3.60 -5.71
N ILE A 4 -2.29 3.27 -5.72
CA ILE A 4 -2.80 2.04 -5.13
C ILE A 4 -2.55 0.85 -6.07
N LEU A 5 -2.16 -0.27 -5.49
CA LEU A 5 -2.22 -1.60 -6.11
C LEU A 5 -3.38 -2.38 -5.53
N GLN A 6 -4.01 -3.21 -6.36
CA GLN A 6 -5.06 -4.13 -5.93
C GLN A 6 -4.68 -5.52 -6.42
N GLU A 7 -4.71 -6.48 -5.52
CA GLU A 7 -4.42 -7.88 -5.81
C GLU A 7 -5.48 -8.77 -5.16
N GLU A 8 -5.76 -9.91 -5.80
CA GLU A 8 -6.58 -10.96 -5.23
C GLU A 8 -5.67 -12.08 -4.76
N LYS A 9 -5.76 -12.44 -3.48
CA LYS A 9 -5.04 -13.57 -2.89
C LYS A 9 -6.02 -14.66 -2.50
N ASN A 10 -5.71 -15.88 -2.89
CA ASN A 10 -6.40 -17.05 -2.38
C ASN A 10 -5.75 -17.46 -1.06
N ILE A 11 -6.49 -17.34 0.04
CA ILE A 11 -6.07 -17.72 1.38
C ILE A 11 -7.03 -18.79 1.86
N GLU A 12 -6.53 -20.02 2.01
CA GLU A 12 -7.30 -21.18 2.49
C GLU A 12 -8.59 -21.45 1.67
N GLY A 13 -8.52 -21.24 0.34
CA GLY A 13 -9.66 -21.43 -0.56
C GLY A 13 -10.60 -20.22 -0.65
N VAL A 14 -10.37 -19.17 0.14
CA VAL A 14 -11.12 -17.91 0.10
C VAL A 14 -10.33 -16.87 -0.69
N VAL A 15 -10.94 -16.32 -1.74
CA VAL A 15 -10.37 -15.17 -2.46
C VAL A 15 -10.61 -13.91 -1.64
N LYS A 16 -9.52 -13.25 -1.24
CA LYS A 16 -9.54 -11.95 -0.56
C LYS A 16 -8.84 -10.92 -1.43
N THR A 17 -9.43 -9.73 -1.50
CA THR A 17 -8.76 -8.57 -2.09
C THR A 17 -7.83 -7.96 -1.05
N THR A 18 -6.61 -7.66 -1.47
CA THR A 18 -5.64 -6.88 -0.71
C THR A 18 -5.18 -5.69 -1.53
N TYR A 19 -4.72 -4.65 -0.83
CA TYR A 19 -4.28 -3.41 -1.43
C TYR A 19 -2.83 -3.14 -1.06
N GLY A 20 -2.06 -2.72 -2.05
CA GLY A 20 -0.65 -2.34 -1.91
C GLY A 20 -0.42 -0.89 -2.32
N ILE A 21 0.82 -0.45 -2.23
CA ILE A 21 1.28 0.90 -2.60
C ILE A 21 2.43 0.77 -3.58
N LYS A 22 2.39 1.53 -4.67
CA LYS A 22 3.50 1.61 -5.63
C LYS A 22 3.87 3.04 -5.99
N CYS A 23 5.13 3.24 -6.35
CA CYS A 23 5.63 4.40 -7.08
C CYS A 23 6.40 3.91 -8.32
N GLU A 24 7.16 4.79 -8.98
CA GLU A 24 7.97 4.44 -10.15
C GLU A 24 9.15 3.50 -9.81
N GLU A 25 9.70 3.63 -8.60
CA GLU A 25 10.91 2.91 -8.19
C GLU A 25 10.63 1.58 -7.48
N MET A 26 9.48 1.46 -6.82
CA MET A 26 9.15 0.28 -6.01
C MET A 26 7.65 0.03 -5.85
N ALA A 27 7.33 -1.17 -5.38
CA ALA A 27 5.98 -1.57 -4.99
C ALA A 27 6.04 -2.40 -3.70
N VAL A 28 5.13 -2.10 -2.78
CA VAL A 28 4.85 -2.92 -1.60
C VAL A 28 3.46 -3.51 -1.80
N ASN A 29 3.43 -4.81 -2.01
CA ASN A 29 2.22 -5.59 -2.20
C ASN A 29 1.63 -5.98 -0.85
N ASP A 30 0.32 -6.26 -0.82
CA ASP A 30 -0.36 -6.80 0.36
C ASP A 30 -0.15 -5.97 1.66
N VAL A 31 -0.39 -4.66 1.57
CA VAL A 31 -0.27 -3.74 2.72
C VAL A 31 -1.46 -3.89 3.66
N SER A 32 -2.69 -3.87 3.12
CA SER A 32 -3.90 -4.03 3.93
C SER A 32 -5.10 -4.46 3.07
N PRO A 33 -6.05 -5.23 3.60
CA PRO A 33 -7.34 -5.49 2.94
C PRO A 33 -8.27 -4.26 2.94
N ASN A 34 -7.97 -3.20 3.69
CA ASN A 34 -8.79 -2.00 3.74
C ASN A 34 -8.33 -0.95 2.73
N LYS A 35 -9.05 -0.86 1.61
CA LYS A 35 -8.78 0.12 0.55
C LYS A 35 -8.71 1.56 1.05
N LYS A 36 -9.56 1.92 2.01
CA LYS A 36 -9.68 3.31 2.47
C LYS A 36 -8.41 3.73 3.23
N GLU A 37 -7.93 2.89 4.13
CA GLU A 37 -6.69 3.15 4.89
C GLU A 37 -5.48 3.30 3.96
N VAL A 38 -5.33 2.40 2.98
CA VAL A 38 -4.24 2.49 1.99
C VAL A 38 -4.36 3.78 1.15
N THR A 39 -5.56 4.17 0.75
CA THR A 39 -5.78 5.40 -0.01
C THR A 39 -5.49 6.66 0.83
N GLU A 40 -5.87 6.68 2.10
CA GLU A 40 -5.57 7.77 3.03
C GLU A 40 -4.07 7.89 3.30
N LEU A 41 -3.36 6.76 3.46
CA LEU A 41 -1.91 6.73 3.60
C LEU A 41 -1.25 7.28 2.33
N ILE A 42 -1.61 6.80 1.14
CA ILE A 42 -1.12 7.32 -0.15
C ILE A 42 -1.32 8.85 -0.25
N GLY A 43 -2.46 9.37 0.21
CA GLY A 43 -2.72 10.81 0.26
C GLY A 43 -1.68 11.56 1.10
N ARG A 44 -1.32 11.03 2.27
CA ARG A 44 -0.26 11.60 3.13
C ARG A 44 1.13 11.45 2.49
N LEU A 45 1.46 10.26 1.96
CA LEU A 45 2.72 10.00 1.29
C LEU A 45 2.99 10.98 0.16
N ASN A 46 1.98 11.23 -0.68
CA ASN A 46 2.07 12.18 -1.78
C ASN A 46 2.10 13.63 -1.30
N LYS A 47 1.33 13.98 -0.27
CA LYS A 47 1.30 15.35 0.29
C LYS A 47 2.64 15.75 0.90
N TYR A 48 3.34 14.81 1.52
CA TYR A 48 4.63 15.05 2.18
C TYR A 48 5.83 14.59 1.35
N GLU A 49 5.60 14.18 0.10
CA GLU A 49 6.64 13.75 -0.85
C GLU A 49 7.59 12.70 -0.24
N LEU A 50 7.03 11.66 0.40
CA LEU A 50 7.85 10.64 1.07
C LEU A 50 8.85 10.01 0.10
N SER A 51 10.12 9.99 0.48
CA SER A 51 11.14 9.24 -0.25
C SER A 51 10.81 7.74 -0.27
N PRO A 52 10.87 7.05 -1.43
CA PRO A 52 10.58 5.62 -1.52
C PRO A 52 11.40 4.75 -0.57
N CYS A 53 12.63 5.14 -0.23
CA CYS A 53 13.47 4.40 0.72
C CYS A 53 12.85 4.26 2.12
N HIS A 54 11.91 5.14 2.50
CA HIS A 54 11.19 5.10 3.79
C HIS A 54 9.79 4.51 3.69
N LEU A 55 9.37 4.06 2.50
CA LEU A 55 7.99 3.58 2.28
C LEU A 55 7.66 2.40 3.20
N GLN A 56 8.59 1.47 3.37
CA GLN A 56 8.37 0.28 4.18
C GLN A 56 8.26 0.62 5.67
N ASP A 57 9.17 1.46 6.20
CA ASP A 57 9.13 1.93 7.59
C ASP A 57 7.78 2.60 7.90
N VAL A 58 7.30 3.47 7.00
CA VAL A 58 6.02 4.16 7.16
C VAL A 58 4.83 3.19 7.05
N ILE A 59 4.91 2.14 6.25
CA ILE A 59 3.84 1.14 6.23
C ILE A 59 3.79 0.39 7.57
N GLU A 60 4.93 -0.03 8.10
CA GLU A 60 5.03 -0.75 9.38
C GLU A 60 4.58 0.11 10.58
N ASP A 61 4.75 1.42 10.53
CA ASP A 61 4.32 2.34 11.60
C ASP A 61 2.82 2.68 11.57
N PHE A 62 2.16 2.61 10.41
CA PHE A 62 0.81 3.15 10.22
C PHE A 62 -0.28 2.11 9.90
N ILE A 63 0.09 0.87 9.57
CA ILE A 63 -0.84 -0.20 9.12
C ILE A 63 -0.67 -1.47 9.97
#